data_AF-A0A075G5X7-F1
#
_entry.id   AF-A0A075G5X7-F1
#
_cell.length_a   1.000
_cell.length_b   1.000
_cell.length_c   1.000
_cell.angle_alpha   90.00
_cell.angle_beta   90.00
_cell.angle_gamma   90.00
#
_symmetry.space_group_name_H-M   'P 1'
#
loop_
_entity.id
_entity.type
_entity.pdbx_description
1 polymer ?
#
loop_
_entity_poly.entity_id
_entity_poly.type
_entity_poly.pdbx_seq_one_letter_code
_entity_poly.pdbx_strand_id
1 'polypeptide(L)'
;MSRDEEIQYAKELNVSIEKKSQYSIDENLWGRSIEGGILEDSYEEPPKDIYKWIDIESTLPSKYIEIDFNNGIPVSIDGITDPLQMINHLNDVAGQHGIGVVDHIEDRLLGIKSREIYEAPAAFTIIEAHKDLEKLVLTRHELEMKSILEQKWSWMIYSGLFVDPLVKAIDSFINKTQKRVNGTVRLKLKNGSLAVVGRKSENSIYDQNLSSYSSSSDFDQTFSKGFIEIWGLQSKFNEGDKQ
;
A
#
# COMPACT_ATOMS: atom_id res chain seq x y z
N MET A 1 22.55 18.19 19.45
CA MET A 1 22.44 19.63 19.25
C MET A 1 21.01 19.92 18.80
N SER A 2 20.36 20.93 19.35
CA SER A 2 19.07 21.41 18.86
C SER A 2 19.26 22.28 17.61
N ARG A 3 18.16 22.55 16.90
CA ARG A 3 18.16 23.47 15.75
C ARG A 3 18.68 24.86 16.11
N ASP A 4 18.39 25.34 17.32
CA ASP A 4 18.86 26.65 17.80
C ASP A 4 20.37 26.63 18.09
N GLU A 5 20.87 25.54 18.67
CA GLU A 5 22.30 25.34 18.91
C GLU A 5 23.08 25.25 17.59
N GLU A 6 22.54 24.56 16.58
CA GLU A 6 23.13 24.49 15.24
C GLU A 6 23.23 25.86 14.54
N ILE A 7 22.18 26.68 14.65
CA ILE A 7 22.17 28.03 14.08
C ILE A 7 23.23 28.90 14.77
N GLN A 8 23.33 28.82 16.09
CA GLN A 8 24.32 29.56 16.85
C GLN A 8 25.75 29.13 16.49
N TYR A 9 25.99 27.82 16.41
CA TYR A 9 27.29 27.26 16.02
C TYR A 9 27.70 27.66 14.60
N ALA A 10 26.77 27.64 13.64
CA ALA A 10 27.03 28.10 12.28
C ALA A 10 27.39 29.59 12.22
N LYS A 11 26.73 30.44 13.02
CA LYS A 11 27.08 31.87 13.15
C LYS A 11 28.49 32.06 13.71
N GLU A 12 28.87 31.29 14.73
CA GLU A 12 30.23 31.32 15.30
C GLU A 12 31.28 30.94 14.26
N LEU A 13 30.94 30.04 13.33
CA LEU A 13 31.79 29.64 12.21
C LEU A 13 31.68 30.54 10.97
N ASN A 14 30.91 31.64 11.02
CA ASN A 14 30.59 32.51 9.88
C ASN A 14 29.99 31.76 8.66
N VAL A 15 29.27 30.66 8.91
CA VAL A 15 28.51 29.93 7.89
C VAL A 15 27.14 30.60 7.73
N SER A 16 26.86 31.11 6.53
CA SER A 16 25.56 31.72 6.20
C SER A 16 24.49 30.64 6.06
N ILE A 17 23.33 30.84 6.68
CA ILE A 17 22.17 29.94 6.61
C ILE A 17 21.02 30.71 5.94
N GLU A 18 20.46 30.17 4.85
CA GLU A 18 19.27 30.73 4.21
C GLU A 18 18.01 30.56 5.07
N LYS A 19 16.99 31.40 4.80
CA LYS A 19 15.72 31.41 5.55
C LYS A 19 15.01 30.05 5.39
N LYS A 20 14.93 29.29 6.49
CA LYS A 20 14.47 27.90 6.51
C LYS A 20 12.94 27.78 6.45
N SER A 21 12.46 26.69 5.83
CA SER A 21 11.12 26.14 6.04
C SER A 21 10.88 25.84 7.52
N GLN A 22 9.63 26.02 7.96
CA GLN A 22 9.17 25.64 9.31
C GLN A 22 9.09 24.11 9.50
N TYR A 23 9.08 23.37 8.40
CA TYR A 23 8.98 21.92 8.38
C TYR A 23 10.33 21.25 8.09
N SER A 24 10.51 20.06 8.64
CA SER A 24 11.50 19.09 8.17
C SER A 24 10.85 18.26 7.06
N ILE A 25 11.51 18.17 5.90
CA ILE A 25 10.98 17.48 4.72
C ILE A 25 12.06 16.54 4.21
N ASP A 26 11.71 15.28 4.02
CA ASP A 26 12.50 14.32 3.25
C ASP A 26 11.69 13.91 2.01
N GLU A 27 12.32 13.90 0.83
CA GLU A 27 11.68 13.51 -0.41
C GLU A 27 12.62 12.67 -1.28
N ASN A 28 12.08 11.59 -1.82
CA ASN A 28 12.73 10.73 -2.81
C ASN A 28 11.72 10.33 -3.87
N LEU A 29 12.05 9.40 -4.78
CA LEU A 29 11.14 8.99 -5.86
C LEU A 29 9.81 8.37 -5.36
N TRP A 30 9.84 7.72 -4.19
CA TRP A 30 8.75 6.87 -3.70
C TRP A 30 7.74 7.62 -2.85
N GLY A 31 8.17 8.70 -2.20
CA GLY A 31 7.30 9.52 -1.38
C GLY A 31 8.02 10.69 -0.74
N ARG A 32 7.23 11.51 -0.05
CA ARG A 32 7.65 12.69 0.68
C ARG A 32 7.09 12.65 2.10
N SER A 33 7.93 12.86 3.10
CA SER A 33 7.53 13.01 4.50
C SER A 33 7.65 14.46 4.96
N ILE A 34 6.75 14.87 5.85
CA ILE A 34 6.69 16.21 6.41
C ILE A 34 6.44 16.10 7.91
N GLU A 35 7.33 16.70 8.70
CA GLU A 35 7.21 16.77 10.16
C GLU A 35 7.63 18.15 10.69
N GLY A 36 7.33 18.39 11.98
CA GLY A 36 7.75 19.57 12.71
C GLY A 36 6.78 20.76 12.62
N GLY A 37 7.03 21.76 13.48
CA GLY A 37 6.18 22.95 13.56
C GLY A 37 4.77 22.61 14.04
N ILE A 38 3.74 23.17 13.39
CA ILE A 38 2.34 22.94 13.77
C ILE A 38 1.90 21.47 13.67
N LEU A 39 2.60 20.65 12.89
CA LEU A 39 2.30 19.22 12.74
C LEU A 39 2.65 18.41 13.99
N GLU A 40 3.43 18.95 14.93
CA GLU A 40 3.73 18.29 16.20
C GLU A 40 2.50 18.25 17.13
N ASP A 41 1.55 19.18 16.98
CA ASP A 41 0.28 19.14 17.70
C ASP A 41 -0.66 18.16 17.00
N SER A 42 -1.07 17.08 17.67
CA SER A 42 -1.93 16.06 17.09
C SER A 42 -3.39 16.50 16.88
N TYR A 43 -3.79 17.64 17.42
CA TYR A 43 -5.14 18.19 17.27
C TYR A 43 -5.28 19.14 16.07
N GLU A 44 -4.17 19.70 15.60
CA GLU A 44 -4.16 20.69 14.53
C GLU A 44 -4.28 20.04 13.13
N GLU A 45 -5.10 20.65 12.27
CA GLU A 45 -5.24 20.21 10.88
C GLU A 45 -3.97 20.57 10.08
N PRO A 46 -3.41 19.64 9.28
CA PRO A 46 -2.23 19.94 8.47
C PRO A 46 -2.50 21.11 7.50
N PRO A 47 -1.70 22.19 7.53
CA PRO A 47 -1.91 23.33 6.64
C PRO A 47 -1.78 22.95 5.16
N LYS A 48 -2.54 23.63 4.29
CA LYS A 48 -2.56 23.29 2.86
C LYS A 48 -1.21 23.49 2.15
N ASP A 49 -0.40 24.43 2.62
CA ASP A 49 0.90 24.77 2.04
C ASP A 49 1.98 23.71 2.29
N ILE A 50 1.70 22.70 3.14
CA ILE A 50 2.65 21.60 3.34
C ILE A 50 2.67 20.63 2.16
N TYR A 51 1.56 20.52 1.42
CA TYR A 51 1.40 19.56 0.32
C TYR A 51 2.05 20.10 -0.95
N LYS A 52 2.84 19.25 -1.61
CA LYS A 52 3.58 19.61 -2.83
C LYS A 52 3.25 18.66 -3.98
N TRP A 53 3.04 17.38 -3.67
CA TRP A 53 2.81 16.34 -4.66
C TRP A 53 1.32 16.07 -4.86
N ILE A 54 0.50 16.35 -3.85
CA ILE A 54 -0.91 15.99 -3.84
C ILE A 54 -1.79 17.24 -3.77
N ASP A 55 -2.73 17.34 -4.71
CA ASP A 55 -3.80 18.33 -4.65
C ASP A 55 -4.96 17.80 -3.81
N ILE A 56 -4.96 18.14 -2.52
CA ILE A 56 -6.00 17.74 -1.56
C ILE A 56 -7.36 18.40 -1.83
N GLU A 57 -7.42 19.43 -2.68
CA GLU A 57 -8.65 20.11 -3.08
C GLU A 57 -9.07 19.77 -4.51
N SER A 58 -8.53 18.68 -5.07
CA SER A 58 -8.75 18.28 -6.45
C SER A 58 -10.24 18.20 -6.82
N THR A 59 -10.57 18.88 -7.92
CA THR A 59 -11.91 18.88 -8.54
C THR A 59 -11.90 18.26 -9.93
N LEU A 60 -10.82 17.55 -10.28
CA LEU A 60 -10.67 16.92 -11.59
C LEU A 60 -11.76 15.86 -11.84
N PRO A 61 -12.20 15.69 -13.10
CA PRO A 61 -13.07 14.58 -13.45
C PRO A 61 -12.36 13.25 -13.19
N SER A 62 -13.12 12.17 -12.98
CA SER A 62 -12.51 10.88 -12.68
C SER A 62 -11.59 10.39 -13.79
N LYS A 63 -10.42 9.87 -13.42
CA LYS A 63 -9.44 9.28 -14.32
C LYS A 63 -9.37 7.76 -14.12
N TYR A 64 -9.22 7.03 -15.22
CA TYR A 64 -8.90 5.60 -15.18
C TYR A 64 -7.40 5.41 -15.43
N ILE A 65 -6.80 4.46 -14.70
CA ILE A 65 -5.41 4.03 -14.86
C ILE A 65 -5.39 2.52 -15.02
N GLU A 66 -4.50 2.01 -15.86
CA GLU A 66 -4.23 0.57 -15.97
C GLU A 66 -2.78 0.27 -15.57
N ILE A 67 -2.59 -0.75 -14.73
CA ILE A 67 -1.28 -1.24 -14.31
C ILE A 67 -1.14 -2.71 -14.70
N ASP A 68 -0.12 -3.03 -15.49
CA ASP A 68 0.25 -4.39 -15.85
C ASP A 68 1.35 -4.90 -14.93
N PHE A 69 1.19 -6.13 -14.44
CA PHE A 69 2.14 -6.81 -13.56
C PHE A 69 2.70 -8.07 -14.24
N ASN A 70 3.98 -8.32 -14.00
CA ASN A 70 4.67 -9.56 -14.32
C ASN A 70 5.49 -10.00 -13.11
N ASN A 71 5.25 -11.21 -12.62
CA ASN A 71 5.82 -11.76 -11.40
C ASN A 71 5.71 -10.79 -10.21
N GLY A 72 4.56 -10.13 -10.04
CA GLY A 72 4.32 -9.17 -8.97
C GLY A 72 4.93 -7.78 -9.20
N ILE A 73 5.70 -7.57 -10.27
CA ILE A 73 6.38 -6.30 -10.56
C ILE A 73 5.56 -5.52 -11.59
N PRO A 74 5.26 -4.23 -11.37
CA PRO A 74 4.68 -3.38 -12.41
C PRO A 74 5.62 -3.30 -13.62
N VAL A 75 5.11 -3.64 -14.80
CA VAL A 75 5.86 -3.60 -16.07
C VAL A 75 5.31 -2.58 -17.06
N SER A 76 4.08 -2.11 -16.85
CA SER A 76 3.47 -1.04 -17.63
C SER A 76 2.44 -0.28 -16.79
N ILE A 77 2.39 1.04 -16.94
CA ILE A 77 1.36 1.93 -16.35
C ILE A 77 0.86 2.85 -17.45
N ASP A 78 -0.42 2.74 -17.82
CA ASP A 78 -1.02 3.41 -18.98
C ASP A 78 -0.19 3.24 -20.29
N GLY A 79 0.49 2.10 -20.43
CA GLY A 79 1.36 1.79 -21.58
C GLY A 79 2.80 2.34 -21.48
N ILE A 80 3.14 3.09 -20.43
CA ILE A 80 4.52 3.51 -20.14
C ILE A 80 5.27 2.33 -19.54
N THR A 81 6.45 1.98 -20.07
CA THR A 81 7.23 0.81 -19.63
C THR A 81 8.56 1.16 -18.96
N ASP A 82 9.04 2.39 -19.10
CA ASP A 82 10.25 2.84 -18.40
C ASP A 82 9.95 2.97 -16.88
N PRO A 83 10.70 2.28 -15.99
CA PRO A 83 10.37 2.26 -14.56
C PRO A 83 10.33 3.63 -13.90
N LEU A 84 11.24 4.53 -14.24
CA LEU A 84 11.28 5.85 -13.66
C LEU A 84 10.09 6.70 -14.15
N GLN A 85 9.79 6.64 -15.44
CA GLN A 85 8.63 7.32 -16.01
C GLN A 85 7.32 6.76 -15.48
N MET A 86 7.20 5.45 -15.25
CA MET A 86 6.02 4.85 -14.62
C MET A 86 5.73 5.45 -13.25
N ILE A 87 6.73 5.55 -12.38
CA ILE A 87 6.56 6.13 -11.05
C ILE A 87 6.26 7.62 -11.12
N ASN A 88 7.00 8.38 -11.95
CA ASN A 88 6.76 9.82 -12.09
C ASN A 88 5.37 10.14 -12.66
N HIS A 89 4.94 9.42 -13.70
CA HIS A 89 3.61 9.54 -14.28
C HIS A 89 2.53 9.26 -13.24
N LEU A 90 2.70 8.18 -12.47
CA LEU A 90 1.71 7.81 -11.47
C LEU A 90 1.70 8.78 -10.28
N ASN A 91 2.86 9.28 -9.85
CA ASN A 91 2.94 10.31 -8.82
C ASN A 91 2.18 11.58 -9.25
N ASP A 92 2.37 12.03 -10.50
CA ASP A 92 1.69 13.20 -11.05
C ASP A 92 0.17 12.98 -11.17
N VAL A 93 -0.24 11.93 -11.90
CA VAL A 93 -1.68 11.69 -12.17
C VAL A 93 -2.44 11.40 -10.87
N ALA A 94 -1.89 10.56 -9.98
CA ALA A 94 -2.58 10.23 -8.73
C ALA A 94 -2.53 11.40 -7.73
N GLY A 95 -1.42 12.13 -7.67
CA GLY A 95 -1.27 13.33 -6.84
C GLY A 95 -2.26 14.43 -7.23
N GLN A 96 -2.42 14.72 -8.53
CA GLN A 96 -3.41 15.67 -9.04
C GLN A 96 -4.87 15.27 -8.69
N HIS A 97 -5.13 14.00 -8.39
CA HIS A 97 -6.46 13.51 -7.98
C HIS A 97 -6.60 13.36 -6.45
N GLY A 98 -5.65 13.89 -5.66
CA GLY A 98 -5.72 13.86 -4.20
C GLY A 98 -5.30 12.53 -3.56
N ILE A 99 -4.66 11.62 -4.30
CA ILE A 99 -4.39 10.26 -3.82
C ILE A 99 -3.05 10.19 -3.07
N GLY A 100 -3.03 9.47 -1.94
CA GLY A 100 -1.79 9.07 -1.27
C GLY A 100 -1.34 9.97 -0.12
N VAL A 101 -2.24 10.79 0.44
CA VAL A 101 -1.99 11.47 1.72
C VAL A 101 -2.15 10.48 2.87
N VAL A 102 -1.17 10.46 3.77
CA VAL A 102 -1.25 9.71 5.03
C VAL A 102 -0.87 10.63 6.18
N ASP A 103 -1.82 10.91 7.08
CA ASP A 103 -1.55 11.56 8.38
C ASP A 103 -1.44 10.45 9.43
N HIS A 104 -0.26 10.28 10.02
CA HIS A 104 0.05 9.12 10.83
C HIS A 104 0.70 9.49 12.16
N ILE A 105 0.18 8.91 13.25
CA ILE A 105 0.90 8.79 14.51
C ILE A 105 1.61 7.44 14.52
N GLU A 106 2.93 7.46 14.45
CA GLU A 106 3.75 6.25 14.41
C GLU A 106 4.47 5.97 15.73
N ASP A 107 4.78 4.69 15.97
CA ASP A 107 5.60 4.22 17.08
C ASP A 107 7.05 4.09 16.65
N ARG A 108 7.89 5.07 17.03
CA ARG A 108 9.32 5.01 16.76
C ARG A 108 9.97 3.89 17.55
N LEU A 109 11.00 3.27 16.96
CA LEU A 109 11.76 2.19 17.58
C LEU A 109 12.35 2.58 18.96
N LEU A 110 12.63 3.88 19.16
CA LEU A 110 13.12 4.43 20.42
C LEU A 110 12.06 4.53 21.52
N GLY A 111 10.82 4.09 21.26
CA GLY A 111 9.72 4.01 22.24
C GLY A 111 8.88 5.28 22.37
N ILE A 112 9.05 6.24 21.46
CA ILE A 112 8.26 7.48 21.42
C ILE A 112 7.28 7.47 20.26
N LYS A 113 6.20 8.25 20.38
CA LYS A 113 5.29 8.52 19.27
C LYS A 113 5.70 9.79 18.54
N SER A 114 5.54 9.82 17.22
CA SER A 114 5.66 11.02 16.39
C SER A 114 4.47 11.13 15.45
N ARG A 115 4.11 12.37 15.08
CA ARG A 115 3.15 12.64 14.01
C ARG A 115 3.91 13.01 12.74
N GLU A 116 3.58 12.34 11.64
CA GLU A 116 4.18 12.62 10.34
C GLU A 116 3.09 12.60 9.26
N ILE A 117 3.24 13.51 8.31
CA ILE A 117 2.40 13.55 7.11
C ILE A 117 3.22 13.00 5.94
N TYR A 118 2.62 12.12 5.15
CA TYR A 118 3.25 11.54 3.98
C TYR A 118 2.45 11.83 2.70
N GLU A 119 3.16 12.09 1.62
CA GLU A 119 2.64 12.10 0.25
C GLU A 119 3.29 10.94 -0.52
N ALA A 120 2.50 9.92 -0.87
CA ALA A 120 2.98 8.72 -1.56
C ALA A 120 2.03 8.24 -2.68
N PRO A 121 1.73 9.09 -3.70
CA PRO A 121 0.69 8.83 -4.70
C PRO A 121 0.92 7.56 -5.51
N ALA A 122 2.13 7.37 -6.07
CA ALA A 122 2.44 6.17 -6.84
C ALA A 122 2.48 4.92 -5.95
N ALA A 123 3.12 5.00 -4.79
CA ALA A 123 3.26 3.88 -3.87
C ALA A 123 1.90 3.34 -3.44
N PHE A 124 1.01 4.22 -2.98
CA PHE A 124 -0.35 3.86 -2.56
C PHE A 124 -1.13 3.20 -3.69
N THR A 125 -1.02 3.76 -4.90
CA THR A 125 -1.74 3.28 -6.08
C THR A 125 -1.24 1.90 -6.55
N ILE A 126 0.08 1.68 -6.58
CA ILE A 126 0.69 0.40 -6.96
C ILE A 126 0.36 -0.67 -5.93
N ILE A 127 0.49 -0.37 -4.64
CA ILE A 127 0.22 -1.32 -3.56
C ILE A 127 -1.24 -1.80 -3.63
N GLU A 128 -2.18 -0.89 -3.87
CA GLU A 128 -3.60 -1.29 -3.90
C GLU A 128 -3.95 -2.10 -5.16
N ALA A 129 -3.38 -1.75 -6.31
CA ALA A 129 -3.51 -2.59 -7.51
C ALA A 129 -2.89 -3.98 -7.32
N HIS A 130 -1.68 -4.04 -6.73
CA HIS A 130 -0.96 -5.29 -6.51
C HIS A 130 -1.73 -6.24 -5.58
N LYS A 131 -2.15 -5.75 -4.39
CA LYS A 131 -2.96 -6.51 -3.44
C LYS A 131 -4.26 -7.03 -4.05
N ASP A 132 -4.86 -6.25 -4.93
CA ASP A 132 -6.09 -6.65 -5.61
C ASP A 132 -5.86 -7.76 -6.65
N LEU A 133 -4.78 -7.67 -7.43
CA LEU A 133 -4.40 -8.74 -8.35
C LEU A 133 -4.10 -10.04 -7.61
N GLU A 134 -3.46 -9.97 -6.45
CA GLU A 134 -3.19 -11.15 -5.63
C GLU A 134 -4.46 -11.89 -5.20
N LYS A 135 -5.55 -11.19 -4.89
CA LYS A 135 -6.84 -11.81 -4.56
C LYS A 135 -7.39 -12.66 -5.71
N LEU A 136 -7.05 -12.30 -6.95
CA LEU A 136 -7.50 -13.00 -8.16
C LEU A 136 -6.71 -14.28 -8.44
N VAL A 137 -5.46 -14.37 -7.99
CA VAL A 137 -4.49 -15.40 -8.43
C VAL A 137 -3.97 -16.28 -7.30
N LEU A 138 -3.93 -15.78 -6.06
CA LEU A 138 -3.45 -16.52 -4.88
C LEU A 138 -4.61 -17.18 -4.15
N THR A 139 -4.35 -18.36 -3.58
CA THR A 139 -5.34 -19.03 -2.75
C THR A 139 -5.60 -18.27 -1.46
N ARG A 140 -6.75 -18.52 -0.83
CA ARG A 140 -7.09 -17.94 0.48
C ARG A 140 -5.99 -18.15 1.53
N HIS A 141 -5.42 -19.36 1.60
CA HIS A 141 -4.38 -19.68 2.58
C HIS A 141 -3.04 -18.97 2.29
N GLU A 142 -2.70 -18.78 1.01
CA GLU A 142 -1.54 -17.98 0.64
C GLU A 142 -1.72 -16.52 1.06
N LEU A 143 -2.89 -15.94 0.80
CA LEU A 143 -3.20 -14.56 1.21
C LEU A 143 -3.15 -14.37 2.73
N GLU A 144 -3.73 -15.31 3.48
CA GLU A 144 -3.71 -15.30 4.96
C GLU A 144 -2.27 -15.34 5.50
N MET A 145 -1.45 -16.29 5.03
CA MET A 145 -0.06 -16.40 5.47
C MET A 145 0.80 -15.22 5.01
N LYS A 146 0.62 -14.78 3.76
CA LYS A 146 1.36 -13.66 3.19
C LYS A 146 1.11 -12.37 3.96
N SER A 147 -0.13 -12.09 4.36
CA SER A 147 -0.47 -10.90 5.18
C SER A 147 0.34 -10.83 6.48
N ILE A 148 0.54 -11.96 7.17
CA ILE A 148 1.35 -12.03 8.40
C ILE A 148 2.82 -11.71 8.10
N LEU A 149 3.35 -12.34 7.04
CA LEU A 149 4.75 -12.18 6.66
C LEU A 149 5.06 -10.78 6.14
N GLU A 150 4.15 -10.16 5.39
CA GLU A 150 4.30 -8.79 4.91
C GLU A 150 4.27 -7.77 6.04
N GLN A 151 3.40 -7.95 7.05
CA GLN A 151 3.43 -7.10 8.24
C GLN A 151 4.78 -7.20 8.95
N LYS A 152 5.32 -8.42 9.09
CA LYS A 152 6.63 -8.63 9.70
C LYS A 152 7.74 -7.99 8.85
N TRP A 153 7.69 -8.18 7.53
CA TRP A 153 8.63 -7.60 6.58
C TRP A 153 8.66 -6.07 6.69
N SER A 154 7.49 -5.41 6.62
CA SER A 154 7.37 -3.95 6.73
C SER A 154 7.92 -3.42 8.05
N TRP A 155 7.60 -4.09 9.17
CA TRP A 155 8.15 -3.71 10.48
C TRP A 155 9.69 -3.86 10.54
N MET A 156 10.25 -4.90 9.92
CA MET A 156 11.70 -5.09 9.87
C MET A 156 12.38 -3.98 9.06
N ILE A 157 11.79 -3.57 7.93
CA ILE A 157 12.30 -2.46 7.13
C ILE A 157 12.24 -1.16 7.92
N TYR A 158 11.10 -0.86 8.55
CA TYR A 158 10.95 0.30 9.45
C TYR A 158 12.00 0.31 10.57
N SER A 159 12.30 -0.86 11.14
CA SER A 159 13.25 -1.02 12.25
C SER A 159 14.72 -1.01 11.82
N GLY A 160 15.02 -0.72 10.54
CA GLY A 160 16.39 -0.68 10.01
C GLY A 160 17.05 -2.06 9.81
N LEU A 161 16.26 -3.14 9.82
CA LEU A 161 16.73 -4.53 9.72
C LEU A 161 16.74 -5.06 8.28
N PHE A 162 16.84 -4.19 7.27
CA PHE A 162 16.77 -4.56 5.86
C PHE A 162 17.74 -5.69 5.44
N VAL A 163 18.93 -5.77 6.06
CA VAL A 163 19.95 -6.79 5.75
C VAL A 163 19.87 -8.03 6.63
N ASP A 164 18.91 -8.09 7.56
CA ASP A 164 18.74 -9.22 8.47
C ASP A 164 18.37 -10.51 7.70
N PRO A 165 18.93 -11.68 8.06
CA PRO A 165 18.64 -12.94 7.37
C PRO A 165 17.16 -13.31 7.29
N LEU A 166 16.34 -12.89 8.26
CA LEU A 166 14.90 -13.16 8.24
C LEU A 166 14.19 -12.41 7.11
N VAL A 167 14.66 -11.22 6.71
CA VAL A 167 14.12 -10.49 5.54
C VAL A 167 14.27 -11.35 4.28
N LYS A 168 15.47 -11.92 4.05
CA LYS A 168 15.72 -12.80 2.89
C LYS A 168 14.88 -14.07 2.90
N ALA A 169 14.61 -14.62 4.09
CA ALA A 169 13.74 -15.78 4.24
C ALA A 169 12.28 -15.43 3.86
N ILE A 170 11.79 -14.27 4.30
CA ILE A 170 10.47 -13.76 3.94
C ILE A 170 10.40 -13.44 2.44
N ASP A 171 11.41 -12.78 1.88
CA ASP A 171 11.51 -12.49 0.44
C ASP A 171 11.44 -13.77 -0.39
N SER A 172 12.04 -14.86 0.07
CA SER A 172 11.97 -16.15 -0.63
C SER A 172 10.54 -16.70 -0.71
N PHE A 173 9.75 -16.52 0.35
CA PHE A 173 8.32 -16.84 0.34
C PHE A 173 7.56 -15.92 -0.61
N ILE A 174 7.76 -14.61 -0.50
CA ILE A 174 7.08 -13.60 -1.36
C ILE A 174 7.42 -13.85 -2.83
N ASN A 175 8.69 -13.98 -3.18
CA ASN A 175 9.13 -14.27 -4.55
C ASN A 175 8.52 -15.56 -5.12
N LYS A 176 8.23 -16.55 -4.26
CA LYS A 176 7.56 -17.77 -4.69
C LYS A 176 6.09 -17.54 -5.02
N THR A 177 5.36 -16.75 -4.21
CA THR A 177 3.95 -16.43 -4.46
C THR A 177 3.81 -15.52 -5.69
N GLN A 178 4.74 -14.58 -5.88
CA GLN A 178 4.69 -13.60 -6.97
C GLN A 178 4.79 -14.21 -8.37
N LYS A 179 5.29 -15.43 -8.55
CA LYS A 179 5.42 -16.09 -9.87
C LYS A 179 4.10 -16.19 -10.67
N ARG A 180 2.96 -16.13 -9.99
CA ARG A 180 1.62 -16.20 -10.61
C ARG A 180 0.89 -14.86 -10.61
N VAL A 181 1.50 -13.81 -10.07
CA VAL A 181 0.93 -12.47 -9.99
C VAL A 181 1.24 -11.74 -11.30
N ASN A 182 0.58 -12.20 -12.36
CA ASN A 182 0.69 -11.65 -13.71
C ASN A 182 -0.69 -11.20 -14.17
N GLY A 183 -0.83 -9.98 -14.67
CA GLY A 183 -2.14 -9.48 -15.13
C GLY A 183 -2.26 -7.98 -15.12
N THR A 184 -3.45 -7.49 -15.45
CA THR A 184 -3.74 -6.06 -15.51
C THR A 184 -4.78 -5.70 -14.45
N VAL A 185 -4.57 -4.58 -13.78
CA VAL A 185 -5.54 -3.99 -12.85
C VAL A 185 -5.94 -2.61 -13.33
N ARG A 186 -7.24 -2.33 -13.32
CA ARG A 186 -7.84 -1.05 -13.72
C ARG A 186 -8.34 -0.34 -12.48
N LEU A 187 -7.87 0.89 -12.32
CA LEU A 187 -8.16 1.77 -11.19
C LEU A 187 -8.97 2.97 -11.65
N LYS A 188 -9.81 3.51 -10.77
CA LYS A 188 -10.49 4.79 -10.95
C LYS A 188 -10.11 5.75 -9.84
N LEU A 189 -9.59 6.92 -10.22
CA LEU A 189 -9.20 7.99 -9.32
C LEU A 189 -10.22 9.12 -9.37
N LYS A 190 -10.64 9.64 -8.22
CA LYS A 190 -11.55 10.78 -8.11
C LYS A 190 -11.52 11.39 -6.70
N ASN A 191 -11.21 12.67 -6.58
CA ASN A 191 -11.36 13.47 -5.34
C ASN A 191 -10.82 12.77 -4.09
N GLY A 192 -9.55 12.38 -4.09
CA GLY A 192 -8.91 11.66 -2.99
C GLY A 192 -9.28 10.17 -2.88
N SER A 193 -10.21 9.68 -3.70
CA SER A 193 -10.63 8.28 -3.73
C SER A 193 -9.98 7.50 -4.87
N LEU A 194 -9.43 6.33 -4.53
CA LEU A 194 -8.91 5.34 -5.45
C LEU A 194 -9.76 4.07 -5.37
N ALA A 195 -10.21 3.56 -6.51
CA ALA A 195 -11.09 2.40 -6.57
C ALA A 195 -10.66 1.32 -7.57
N VAL A 196 -10.66 0.10 -7.04
CA VAL A 196 -10.71 -1.25 -7.63
C VAL A 196 -11.67 -1.56 -8.79
N VAL A 197 -11.64 -0.94 -9.98
CA VAL A 197 -12.74 -1.09 -10.97
C VAL A 197 -12.66 -2.30 -11.92
N GLY A 198 -11.52 -2.96 -12.04
CA GLY A 198 -11.40 -4.15 -12.88
C GLY A 198 -10.05 -4.85 -12.76
N ARG A 199 -10.00 -6.13 -13.09
CA ARG A 199 -8.77 -6.93 -13.12
C ARG A 199 -8.90 -8.10 -14.09
N LYS A 200 -7.78 -8.55 -14.65
CA LYS A 200 -7.70 -9.74 -15.51
C LYS A 200 -6.33 -10.41 -15.36
N SER A 201 -6.30 -11.74 -15.44
CA SER A 201 -5.08 -12.54 -15.35
C SER A 201 -5.29 -13.89 -16.03
N GLU A 202 -4.29 -14.38 -16.76
CA GLU A 202 -4.25 -15.76 -17.25
C GLU A 202 -3.98 -16.78 -16.11
N ASN A 203 -3.48 -16.31 -14.97
CA ASN A 203 -3.28 -17.11 -13.76
C ASN A 203 -4.45 -17.00 -12.78
N SER A 204 -5.58 -16.46 -13.21
CA SER A 204 -6.74 -16.33 -12.34
C SER A 204 -7.23 -17.69 -11.86
N ILE A 205 -7.50 -17.77 -10.56
CA ILE A 205 -8.24 -18.89 -9.94
C ILE A 205 -9.72 -18.56 -9.73
N TYR A 206 -10.16 -17.41 -10.25
CA TYR A 206 -11.57 -17.04 -10.30
C TYR A 206 -12.19 -17.61 -11.58
N ASP A 207 -13.18 -18.47 -11.39
CA ASP A 207 -13.94 -19.07 -12.48
C ASP A 207 -15.38 -18.53 -12.45
N GLN A 208 -15.76 -17.87 -13.54
CA GLN A 208 -17.09 -17.26 -13.69
C GLN A 208 -18.21 -18.31 -13.73
N ASN A 209 -17.97 -19.50 -14.29
CA ASN A 209 -18.96 -20.55 -14.38
C ASN A 209 -19.20 -21.20 -13.02
N LEU A 210 -18.12 -21.49 -12.27
CA LEU A 210 -18.24 -21.99 -10.88
C LEU A 210 -18.92 -20.99 -9.95
N SER A 211 -18.75 -19.69 -10.19
CA SER A 211 -19.32 -18.63 -9.36
C SER A 211 -20.73 -18.19 -9.80
N SER A 212 -21.24 -18.73 -10.91
CA SER A 212 -22.51 -18.31 -11.50
C SER A 212 -23.71 -18.85 -10.71
N TYR A 213 -24.75 -18.03 -10.59
CA TYR A 213 -26.08 -18.45 -10.11
C TYR A 213 -26.99 -18.99 -11.21
N SER A 214 -26.51 -19.01 -12.46
CA SER A 214 -27.27 -19.56 -13.58
C SER A 214 -27.40 -21.08 -13.48
N SER A 215 -28.39 -21.65 -14.17
CA SER A 215 -28.59 -23.10 -14.25
C SER A 215 -27.47 -23.86 -14.97
N SER A 216 -26.52 -23.14 -15.58
CA SER A 216 -25.32 -23.67 -16.23
C SER A 216 -24.07 -23.53 -15.37
N SER A 217 -24.21 -23.33 -14.06
CA SER A 217 -23.08 -23.33 -13.13
C SER A 217 -22.43 -24.71 -13.04
N ASP A 218 -21.10 -24.73 -13.06
CA ASP A 218 -20.31 -25.96 -12.92
C ASP A 218 -20.16 -26.40 -11.45
N PHE A 219 -20.69 -25.62 -10.49
CA PHE A 219 -20.56 -25.90 -9.06
C PHE A 219 -21.56 -26.97 -8.59
N ASP A 220 -21.05 -28.15 -8.24
CA ASP A 220 -21.85 -29.22 -7.66
C ASP A 220 -22.22 -28.90 -6.19
N GLN A 221 -23.43 -28.38 -6.02
CA GLN A 221 -23.97 -28.00 -4.72
C GLN A 221 -24.17 -29.18 -3.76
N THR A 222 -24.17 -30.42 -4.26
CA THR A 222 -24.40 -31.61 -3.40
C THR A 222 -23.26 -31.83 -2.41
N PHE A 223 -22.04 -31.35 -2.71
CA PHE A 223 -20.91 -31.41 -1.78
C PHE A 223 -21.05 -30.48 -0.57
N SER A 224 -21.89 -29.44 -0.67
CA SER A 224 -22.04 -28.43 0.39
C SER A 224 -22.54 -29.03 1.71
N LYS A 225 -23.50 -29.96 1.66
CA LYS A 225 -24.06 -30.56 2.87
C LYS A 225 -23.01 -31.30 3.68
N GLY A 226 -22.23 -32.17 3.03
CA GLY A 226 -21.16 -32.93 3.68
C GLY A 226 -20.06 -32.02 4.21
N PHE A 227 -19.68 -31.01 3.43
CA PHE A 227 -18.69 -30.01 3.85
C PHE A 227 -19.15 -29.26 5.11
N ILE A 228 -20.36 -28.71 5.13
CA ILE A 228 -20.88 -27.92 6.26
C ILE A 228 -20.91 -28.76 7.54
N GLU A 229 -21.40 -30.00 7.46
CA GLU A 229 -21.46 -30.88 8.62
C GLU A 229 -20.07 -31.15 9.19
N ILE A 230 -19.13 -31.62 8.34
CA ILE A 230 -17.77 -31.99 8.77
C ILE A 230 -16.98 -30.77 9.26
N TRP A 231 -17.04 -29.66 8.52
CA TRP A 231 -16.29 -28.44 8.84
C TRP A 231 -16.74 -27.80 10.15
N GLY A 232 -18.04 -27.88 10.45
CA GLY A 232 -18.62 -27.33 11.68
C GLY A 232 -18.54 -28.23 12.91
N LEU A 233 -18.10 -29.49 12.79
CA LEU A 233 -18.14 -30.47 13.89
C LEU A 233 -17.48 -29.97 15.17
N GLN A 234 -16.28 -29.40 15.07
CA GLN A 234 -15.55 -28.94 16.25
C GLN A 234 -16.26 -27.77 16.95
N SER A 235 -16.86 -26.86 16.19
CA SER A 235 -17.63 -25.75 16.73
C SER A 235 -18.87 -26.25 17.48
N LYS A 236 -19.63 -27.17 16.88
CA LYS A 236 -20.81 -27.80 17.53
C LYS A 236 -20.43 -28.51 18.83
N PHE A 237 -19.32 -29.27 18.84
CA PHE A 237 -18.86 -29.97 20.03
C PHE A 237 -18.41 -29.04 21.16
N ASN A 238 -17.85 -27.88 20.82
CA ASN A 238 -17.47 -26.86 21.80
C ASN A 238 -18.69 -26.22 22.47
N GLU A 239 -19.83 -26.10 21.76
CA GLU A 239 -21.09 -25.55 22.29
C GLU A 239 -21.93 -26.58 23.07
N GLY A 240 -21.48 -27.82 23.17
CA GLY A 240 -22.16 -28.87 23.92
C GLY A 240 -23.16 -29.69 23.11
N ASP A 241 -23.31 -29.42 21.80
CA ASP A 241 -24.06 -30.25 20.86
C ASP A 241 -23.24 -31.49 20.50
N LYS A 242 -23.10 -32.40 21.48
CA LYS A 242 -22.65 -33.77 21.23
C LYS A 242 -23.89 -34.57 20.81
N GLN A 243 -23.99 -34.88 19.52
CA GLN A 243 -24.95 -35.88 19.02
C GLN A 243 -24.79 -37.22 19.74
#